data_AF-A0A3B9L7N8-F1
#
_entry.id   AF-A0A3B9L7N8-F1
#
_cell.length_a   1.000
_cell.length_b   1.000
_cell.length_c   1.000
_cell.angle_alpha   90.00
_cell.angle_beta   90.00
_cell.angle_gamma   90.00
#
_symmetry.space_group_name_H-M   'P 1'
#
loop_
_entity.id
_entity.type
_entity.pdbx_description
1 polymer ?
#
loop_
_entity_poly.entity_id
_entity_poly.type
_entity_poly.pdbx_seq_one_letter_code
_entity_poly.pdbx_strand_id
1 'polypeptide(L)'
;MSQSNSKLTITFEQDAQLVNYLLADLQNEQSALILSDIHAIEALVDKRLLLLQQLSVAAKNRYDALAANGFEANEKGMLDWLNVQAKPALTNAWKNFQKSLAQAKEMNRLNGILISKHFNRNQQLLSHLQGNARKADVYGKNGQAKSQNFLRDPLSV
;
A
#
# COMPACT_ATOMS: atom_id res chain seq x y z
N MET A 1 -20.54 3.94 48.02
CA MET A 1 -19.32 4.35 47.29
C MET A 1 -19.64 4.28 45.80
N SER A 2 -20.05 5.40 45.21
CA SER A 2 -20.40 5.46 43.78
C SER A 2 -19.13 5.80 43.02
N GLN A 3 -18.56 4.83 42.30
CA GLN A 3 -17.49 5.13 41.36
C GLN A 3 -18.08 6.00 40.24
N SER A 4 -17.55 7.22 40.14
CA SER A 4 -17.84 8.12 39.03
C SER A 4 -17.27 7.50 37.77
N ASN A 5 -18.11 6.82 36.98
CA ASN A 5 -17.73 6.26 35.71
C ASN A 5 -17.42 7.43 34.75
N SER A 6 -16.16 7.84 34.69
CA SER A 6 -15.73 8.98 33.89
C SER A 6 -15.87 8.59 32.42
N LYS A 7 -16.99 9.00 31.80
CA LYS A 7 -17.24 8.78 30.36
C LYS A 7 -16.05 9.33 29.57
N LEU A 8 -15.38 8.46 28.81
CA LEU A 8 -14.31 8.87 27.90
C LEU A 8 -14.90 9.78 26.81
N THR A 9 -14.21 10.85 26.44
CA THR A 9 -14.65 11.72 25.35
C THR A 9 -14.52 10.98 24.02
N ILE A 10 -15.63 10.86 23.27
CA ILE A 10 -15.62 10.32 21.91
C ILE A 10 -15.18 11.44 20.95
N THR A 11 -14.08 11.21 20.24
CA THR A 11 -13.55 12.09 19.18
C THR A 11 -12.93 11.25 18.07
N PHE A 12 -12.79 11.85 16.88
CA PHE A 12 -12.10 11.29 15.71
C PHE A 12 -11.19 12.34 15.04
N GLU A 13 -10.86 13.43 15.73
CA GLU A 13 -10.02 14.51 15.19
C GLU A 13 -8.61 14.01 14.89
N GLN A 14 -8.04 13.21 15.81
CA GLN A 14 -6.75 12.55 15.62
C GLN A 14 -6.78 11.62 14.40
N ASP A 15 -7.83 10.81 14.25
CA ASP A 15 -7.99 9.93 13.08
C ASP A 15 -8.01 10.72 11.77
N ALA A 16 -8.78 11.82 11.74
CA ALA A 16 -8.87 12.68 10.57
C ALA A 16 -7.52 13.32 10.20
N GLN A 17 -6.77 13.80 11.20
CA GLN A 17 -5.42 14.33 10.98
C GLN A 17 -4.46 13.26 10.44
N LEU A 18 -4.45 12.08 11.06
CA LEU A 18 -3.56 10.98 10.66
C LEU A 18 -3.87 10.47 9.25
N VAL A 19 -5.14 10.37 8.86
CA VAL A 19 -5.53 10.00 7.49
C VAL A 19 -5.07 11.06 6.48
N ASN A 20 -5.13 12.35 6.82
CA ASN A 20 -4.63 13.40 5.95
C ASN A 20 -3.10 13.33 5.77
N TYR A 21 -2.36 13.00 6.84
CA TYR A 21 -0.92 12.75 6.74
C TYR A 21 -0.60 11.52 5.90
N LEU A 22 -1.38 10.44 6.03
CA LEU A 22 -1.25 9.25 5.19
C LEU A 22 -1.53 9.57 3.72
N LEU A 23 -2.54 10.39 3.42
CA LEU A 23 -2.82 10.83 2.05
C LEU A 23 -1.65 11.59 1.44
N ALA A 24 -1.07 12.55 2.17
CA ALA A 24 0.10 13.29 1.71
C ALA A 24 1.31 12.36 1.50
N ASP A 25 1.51 11.38 2.38
CA ASP A 25 2.54 10.35 2.23
C ASP A 25 2.37 9.52 0.96
N LEU A 26 1.15 9.06 0.69
CA LEU A 26 0.81 8.27 -0.51
C LEU A 26 0.94 9.08 -1.81
N GLN A 27 0.67 10.39 -1.78
CA GLN A 27 0.88 11.30 -2.91
C GLN A 27 2.38 11.50 -3.20
N ASN A 28 3.19 11.64 -2.15
CA ASN A 28 4.64 11.73 -2.29
C ASN A 28 5.21 10.41 -2.84
N GLU A 29 4.72 9.27 -2.36
CA GLU A 29 5.08 7.96 -2.91
C GLU A 29 4.72 7.85 -4.39
N GLN A 30 3.50 8.22 -4.76
CA GLN A 30 3.08 8.18 -6.16
C GLN A 30 4.02 9.01 -7.05
N SER A 31 4.38 10.21 -6.59
CA SER A 31 5.31 11.09 -7.31
C SER A 31 6.69 10.46 -7.45
N ALA A 32 7.24 9.89 -6.37
CA ALA A 32 8.52 9.18 -6.39
C ALA A 32 8.48 7.94 -7.31
N LEU A 33 7.37 7.19 -7.31
CA LEU A 33 7.17 6.04 -8.20
C LEU A 33 7.11 6.45 -9.68
N ILE A 34 6.48 7.57 -10.00
CA ILE A 34 6.45 8.12 -11.36
C ILE A 34 7.86 8.51 -11.82
N LEU A 35 8.62 9.18 -10.93
CA LEU A 35 10.00 9.61 -11.20
C LEU A 35 11.03 8.47 -11.11
N SER A 36 10.64 7.30 -10.60
CA SER A 36 11.53 6.17 -10.30
C SER A 36 12.65 6.54 -9.31
N ASP A 37 12.35 7.41 -8.34
CA ASP A 37 13.28 7.83 -7.29
C ASP A 37 13.29 6.81 -6.14
N ILE A 38 14.24 5.86 -6.20
CA ILE A 38 14.34 4.76 -5.24
C ILE A 38 14.66 5.25 -3.83
N HIS A 39 15.52 6.26 -3.69
CA HIS A 39 15.89 6.81 -2.38
C HIS A 39 14.69 7.47 -1.69
N ALA A 40 13.88 8.21 -2.45
CA ALA A 40 12.64 8.78 -1.93
C ALA A 40 11.63 7.68 -1.54
N ILE A 41 11.51 6.61 -2.32
CA ILE A 41 10.62 5.48 -1.99
C ILE A 41 11.06 4.80 -0.69
N GLU A 42 12.35 4.52 -0.52
CA GLU A 42 12.90 3.90 0.70
C GLU A 42 12.62 4.74 1.94
N ALA A 43 12.82 6.05 1.86
CA ALA A 43 12.58 6.98 2.97
C ALA A 43 11.10 7.07 3.42
N LEU A 44 10.15 6.67 2.57
CA LEU A 44 8.71 6.74 2.86
C LEU A 44 8.20 5.53 3.65
N VAL A 45 8.91 4.39 3.64
CA VAL A 45 8.43 3.13 4.24
C VAL A 45 8.26 3.25 5.76
N ASP A 46 9.29 3.73 6.46
CA ASP A 46 9.27 3.83 7.93
C ASP A 46 8.22 4.82 8.42
N LYS A 47 8.10 5.95 7.73
CA LYS A 47 7.09 6.98 8.03
C LYS A 47 5.67 6.42 7.87
N ARG A 48 5.42 5.64 6.82
CA ARG A 48 4.11 5.03 6.59
C ARG A 48 3.76 3.99 7.63
N LEU A 49 4.71 3.13 8.01
CA LEU A 49 4.50 2.14 9.05
C LEU A 49 4.08 2.81 10.37
N LEU A 50 4.78 3.88 10.74
CA LEU A 50 4.45 4.68 11.92
C LEU A 50 3.04 5.30 11.83
N LEU A 51 2.67 5.89 10.70
CA LEU A 51 1.33 6.46 10.49
C LEU A 51 0.22 5.41 10.61
N LEU A 52 0.42 4.21 10.07
CA LEU A 52 -0.55 3.12 10.14
C LEU A 52 -0.72 2.61 11.58
N GLN A 53 0.38 2.52 12.35
CA GLN A 53 0.30 2.17 13.77
C GLN A 53 -0.48 3.23 14.56
N GLN A 54 -0.20 4.51 14.33
CA GLN A 54 -0.91 5.61 14.99
C GLN A 54 -2.42 5.60 14.64
N LEU A 55 -2.78 5.32 13.39
CA LEU A 55 -4.18 5.16 12.97
C LEU A 55 -4.87 4.00 13.68
N SER A 56 -4.19 2.87 13.84
CA SER A 56 -4.73 1.71 14.56
C SER A 56 -5.00 2.04 16.03
N VAL A 57 -4.07 2.76 16.68
CA VAL A 57 -4.24 3.21 18.07
C VAL A 57 -5.37 4.22 18.20
N ALA A 58 -5.46 5.21 17.30
CA ALA A 58 -6.53 6.21 17.30
C ALA A 58 -7.92 5.56 17.14
N ALA A 59 -8.04 4.62 16.19
CA ALA A 59 -9.29 3.89 15.98
C ALA A 59 -9.68 3.06 17.22
N LYS A 60 -8.71 2.38 17.85
CA LYS A 60 -8.94 1.65 19.10
C LYS A 60 -9.44 2.58 20.20
N ASN A 61 -8.79 3.73 20.40
CA ASN A 61 -9.20 4.71 21.41
C ASN A 61 -10.62 5.23 21.16
N ARG A 62 -11.00 5.49 19.90
CA ARG A 62 -12.37 5.87 19.54
C ARG A 62 -13.37 4.78 19.90
N TYR A 63 -13.07 3.52 19.57
CA TYR A 63 -13.96 2.40 19.86
C TYR A 63 -14.07 2.11 21.37
N ASP A 64 -12.98 2.22 22.11
CA ASP A 64 -12.99 2.11 23.58
C ASP A 64 -13.82 3.25 24.22
N ALA A 65 -13.73 4.47 23.66
CA ALA A 65 -14.57 5.60 24.09
C ALA A 65 -16.05 5.39 23.76
N LEU A 66 -16.39 4.82 22.60
CA LEU A 66 -17.78 4.47 22.26
C LEU A 66 -18.35 3.46 23.26
N ALA A 67 -17.61 2.39 23.56
CA ALA A 67 -18.00 1.39 24.55
C ALA A 67 -18.23 2.00 25.94
N ALA A 68 -17.33 2.87 26.39
CA ALA A 68 -17.45 3.57 27.68
C ALA A 68 -18.69 4.47 27.78
N ASN A 69 -19.26 4.86 26.64
CA ASN A 69 -20.49 5.67 26.57
C ASN A 69 -21.75 4.85 26.27
N GLY A 70 -21.64 3.52 26.19
CA GLY A 70 -22.76 2.61 25.96
C GLY A 70 -23.13 2.42 24.48
N PHE A 71 -22.25 2.80 23.55
CA PHE A 71 -22.40 2.52 22.13
C PHE A 71 -21.59 1.28 21.75
N GLU A 72 -21.93 0.65 20.62
CA GLU A 72 -21.09 -0.43 20.07
C GLU A 72 -19.70 0.08 19.68
N ALA A 73 -18.66 -0.71 19.95
CA ALA A 73 -17.26 -0.39 19.67
C ALA A 73 -16.90 -0.59 18.19
N ASN A 74 -17.68 0.03 17.29
CA ASN A 74 -17.56 -0.15 15.84
C ASN A 74 -18.14 1.07 15.09
N GLU A 75 -18.15 0.98 13.76
CA GLU A 75 -18.68 2.04 12.88
C GLU A 75 -20.18 2.30 13.07
N LYS A 76 -20.97 1.26 13.39
CA LYS A 76 -22.40 1.40 13.67
C LYS A 76 -22.61 2.22 14.95
N GLY A 77 -21.90 1.91 16.03
CA GLY A 77 -21.94 2.69 17.26
C GLY A 77 -21.50 4.14 17.06
N MET A 78 -20.57 4.39 16.14
CA MET A 78 -20.19 5.77 15.76
C MET A 78 -21.34 6.53 15.10
N LEU A 79 -22.07 5.90 14.18
CA LEU A 79 -23.26 6.49 13.56
C LEU A 79 -24.37 6.75 14.58
N ASP A 80 -24.61 5.77 15.46
CA ASP A 80 -25.60 5.89 16.53
C ASP A 80 -25.24 7.04 17.50
N TRP A 81 -23.96 7.20 17.85
CA TRP A 81 -23.48 8.34 18.65
C TRP A 81 -23.66 9.68 17.93
N LEU A 82 -23.30 9.78 16.65
CA LEU A 82 -23.47 11.00 15.84
C LEU A 82 -24.94 11.43 15.76
N ASN A 83 -25.86 10.46 15.63
CA ASN A 83 -27.29 10.73 15.62
C ASN A 83 -27.77 11.32 16.95
N VAL A 84 -27.28 10.79 18.09
CA VAL A 84 -27.57 11.33 19.42
C VAL A 84 -27.04 12.76 19.59
N GLN A 85 -25.87 13.08 19.03
CA GLN A 85 -25.32 14.44 19.11
C GLN A 85 -26.17 15.47 18.34
N ALA A 86 -26.91 15.05 17.31
CA ALA A 86 -27.75 15.89 16.47
C ALA A 86 -27.05 17.16 15.93
N LYS A 87 -25.73 17.09 15.68
CA LYS A 87 -24.88 18.19 15.21
C LYS A 87 -24.46 17.97 13.75
N PRO A 88 -25.05 18.69 12.78
CA PRO A 88 -24.73 18.50 11.36
C PRO A 88 -23.24 18.67 11.02
N ALA A 89 -22.57 19.64 11.66
CA ALA A 89 -21.14 19.88 11.46
C ALA A 89 -20.28 18.65 11.82
N LEU A 90 -20.61 17.98 12.92
CA LEU A 90 -19.90 16.80 13.39
C LEU A 90 -20.14 15.60 12.46
N THR A 91 -21.39 15.40 12.02
CA THR A 91 -21.72 14.36 11.02
C THR A 91 -21.01 14.61 9.69
N ASN A 92 -20.89 15.87 9.26
CA ASN A 92 -20.16 16.22 8.04
C ASN A 92 -18.65 15.98 8.18
N ALA A 93 -18.07 16.32 9.34
CA ALA A 93 -16.66 16.04 9.62
C ALA A 93 -16.38 14.52 9.58
N TRP A 94 -17.27 13.70 10.13
CA TRP A 94 -17.15 12.25 10.07
C TRP A 94 -17.23 11.71 8.64
N LYS A 95 -18.19 12.19 7.84
CA LYS A 95 -18.28 11.83 6.40
C LYS A 95 -17.01 12.22 5.64
N ASN A 96 -16.46 13.39 5.90
CA ASN A 96 -15.21 13.84 5.29
C ASN A 96 -14.03 12.92 5.67
N PHE A 97 -13.93 12.56 6.95
CA PHE A 97 -12.95 11.57 7.41
C PHE A 97 -13.07 10.23 6.68
N GLN A 98 -14.28 9.67 6.59
CA GLN A 98 -14.52 8.41 5.87
C GLN A 98 -14.17 8.51 4.37
N LYS A 99 -14.45 9.66 3.75
CA LYS A 99 -14.05 9.94 2.37
C LYS A 99 -12.52 9.98 2.21
N SER A 100 -11.80 10.67 3.09
CA SER A 100 -10.34 10.70 3.08
C SER A 100 -9.75 9.30 3.27
N LEU A 101 -10.35 8.46 4.12
CA LEU A 101 -9.91 7.07 4.31
C LEU A 101 -10.11 6.23 3.04
N ALA A 102 -11.23 6.41 2.34
CA ALA A 102 -11.47 5.75 1.06
C ALA A 102 -10.46 6.20 -0.01
N GLN A 103 -10.15 7.50 -0.07
CA GLN A 103 -9.12 8.04 -0.96
C GLN A 103 -7.73 7.46 -0.66
N ALA A 104 -7.37 7.31 0.62
CA ALA A 104 -6.08 6.72 1.00
C ALA A 104 -5.98 5.26 0.54
N LYS A 105 -7.05 4.47 0.69
CA LYS A 105 -7.10 3.08 0.19
C LYS A 105 -6.92 3.02 -1.32
N GLU A 106 -7.60 3.90 -2.06
CA GLU A 106 -7.48 3.93 -3.52
C GLU A 106 -6.09 4.36 -3.97
N MET A 107 -5.50 5.37 -3.33
CA MET A 107 -4.14 5.81 -3.65
C MET A 107 -3.11 4.70 -3.38
N ASN A 108 -3.25 3.99 -2.25
CA ASN A 108 -2.39 2.84 -1.96
C ASN A 108 -2.52 1.73 -3.02
N ARG A 109 -3.74 1.44 -3.48
CA ARG A 109 -4.00 0.49 -4.58
C ARG A 109 -3.30 0.92 -5.87
N LEU A 110 -3.41 2.19 -6.25
CA LEU A 110 -2.77 2.75 -7.45
C LEU A 110 -1.24 2.68 -7.34
N ASN A 111 -0.67 3.01 -6.19
CA ASN A 111 0.77 2.91 -5.96
C ASN A 111 1.25 1.46 -6.07
N GLY A 112 0.50 0.49 -5.54
CA GLY A 112 0.79 -0.93 -5.71
C GLY A 112 0.82 -1.40 -7.17
N ILE A 113 -0.05 -0.85 -8.02
CA ILE A 113 -0.05 -1.11 -9.48
C ILE A 113 1.21 -0.55 -10.13
N LEU A 114 1.63 0.67 -9.77
CA LEU A 114 2.86 1.27 -10.29
C LEU A 114 4.11 0.45 -9.91
N ILE A 115 4.20 0.02 -8.65
CA ILE A 115 5.27 -0.87 -8.18
C ILE A 115 5.32 -2.16 -9.00
N SER A 116 4.16 -2.80 -9.19
CA SER A 116 4.05 -4.04 -9.98
C SER A 116 4.48 -3.85 -11.44
N LYS A 117 4.14 -2.69 -12.04
CA LYS A 117 4.54 -2.35 -13.41
C LYS A 117 6.06 -2.19 -13.54
N HIS A 118 6.70 -1.50 -12.59
CA HIS A 118 8.16 -1.38 -12.55
C HIS A 118 8.85 -2.73 -12.40
N PHE A 119 8.35 -3.59 -11.51
CA PHE A 119 8.88 -4.94 -11.33
C PHE A 119 8.82 -5.77 -12.62
N ASN A 120 7.66 -5.80 -13.30
CA ASN A 120 7.49 -6.54 -14.54
C ASN A 120 8.42 -6.03 -15.66
N ARG A 121 8.58 -4.70 -15.78
CA ARG A 121 9.51 -4.10 -16.76
C ARG A 121 10.96 -4.50 -16.46
N ASN A 122 11.37 -4.48 -15.19
CA ASN A 122 12.72 -4.88 -14.78
C ASN A 122 12.98 -6.37 -15.08
N GLN A 123 12.02 -7.26 -14.83
CA GLN A 123 12.13 -8.68 -15.18
C GLN A 123 12.25 -8.91 -16.69
N GLN A 124 11.49 -8.17 -17.50
CA GLN A 124 11.60 -8.21 -18.96
C GLN A 124 12.98 -7.75 -19.43
N LEU A 125 13.50 -6.64 -18.90
CA LEU A 125 14.85 -6.16 -19.23
C LEU A 125 15.93 -7.17 -18.82
N LEU A 126 15.86 -7.75 -17.62
CA LEU A 126 16.79 -8.77 -17.16
C LEU A 126 16.75 -10.03 -18.05
N SER A 127 15.56 -10.50 -18.41
CA SER A 127 15.42 -11.66 -19.30
C SER A 127 15.94 -11.39 -20.72
N HIS A 128 15.77 -10.16 -21.23
CA HIS A 128 16.36 -9.75 -22.51
C HIS A 128 17.89 -9.70 -22.44
N LEU A 129 18.47 -9.12 -21.38
CA LEU A 129 19.92 -9.08 -21.19
C LEU A 129 20.52 -10.49 -21.05
N GLN A 130 19.89 -11.37 -20.27
CA GLN A 130 20.32 -12.77 -20.12
C GLN A 130 20.15 -13.59 -21.40
N GLY A 131 19.05 -13.37 -22.14
CA GLY A 131 18.81 -14.01 -23.43
C GLY A 131 19.82 -13.58 -24.50
N ASN A 132 20.21 -12.30 -24.51
CA ASN A 132 21.26 -11.79 -25.39
C ASN A 132 22.65 -12.28 -24.99
N ALA A 133 22.95 -12.42 -23.70
CA ALA A 133 24.19 -13.04 -23.24
C ALA A 133 24.29 -14.51 -23.69
N ARG A 134 23.20 -15.28 -23.63
CA ARG A 134 23.16 -16.66 -24.16
C ARG A 134 23.29 -16.72 -25.69
N LYS A 135 22.73 -15.76 -26.43
CA LYS A 135 22.91 -15.69 -27.90
C LYS A 135 24.33 -15.27 -28.31
N ALA A 136 24.98 -14.39 -27.53
CA ALA A 136 26.37 -14.03 -27.72
C ALA A 136 27.33 -15.20 -27.41
N ASP A 137 26.96 -16.08 -26.47
CA ASP A 137 27.73 -17.29 -26.15
C ASP A 137 27.56 -18.41 -27.20
N VAL A 138 26.42 -18.44 -27.90
CA VAL A 138 26.19 -19.35 -29.04
C VAL A 138 26.92 -18.89 -30.32
N TYR A 139 27.26 -17.61 -30.44
CA TYR A 139 28.11 -17.07 -31.48
C TYR A 139 29.41 -16.52 -30.88
N GLY A 140 30.25 -17.41 -30.36
CA GLY A 140 31.61 -17.05 -29.97
C GLY A 140 32.39 -16.45 -31.15
N LYS A 141 33.32 -15.53 -30.84
CA LYS A 141 34.32 -14.85 -31.70
C LYS A 141 35.02 -15.73 -32.77
N ASN A 142 34.87 -17.04 -32.71
CA ASN A 142 35.51 -17.98 -33.62
C ASN A 142 34.54 -18.60 -34.64
N GLY A 143 33.27 -18.19 -34.70
CA GLY A 143 32.36 -18.49 -35.81
C GLY A 143 32.02 -19.97 -36.06
N GLN A 144 32.43 -20.88 -35.18
CA GLN A 144 32.15 -22.31 -35.38
C GLN A 144 30.78 -22.65 -34.83
N ALA A 145 29.77 -22.54 -35.70
CA ALA A 145 28.53 -23.27 -35.53
C ALA A 145 28.89 -24.77 -35.44
N LYS A 146 28.52 -25.44 -34.35
CA LYS A 146 28.59 -26.90 -34.29
C LYS A 146 27.64 -27.45 -35.35
N SER A 147 28.20 -27.82 -36.50
CA SER A 147 27.56 -28.69 -37.46
C SER A 147 27.16 -29.98 -36.73
N GLN A 148 25.86 -30.23 -36.63
CA GLN A 148 25.34 -31.54 -36.25
C GLN A 148 25.67 -32.50 -37.39
N ASN A 149 26.86 -33.10 -37.29
CA ASN A 149 27.31 -34.15 -38.18
C ASN A 149 26.57 -35.44 -37.78
N PHE A 150 25.37 -35.66 -38.34
CA PHE A 150 24.73 -36.97 -38.32
C PHE A 150 25.51 -37.87 -39.27
N LEU A 151 26.47 -38.62 -38.70
CA LEU A 151 27.25 -39.64 -39.38
C LEU A 151 26.32 -40.68 -40.02
N ARG A 152 26.51 -40.87 -41.33
CA ARG A 152 25.95 -41.95 -42.12
C ARG A 152 26.53 -43.28 -41.66
N ASP A 153 25.66 -44.25 -41.43
CA ASP A 153 26.01 -45.66 -41.20
C ASP A 153 26.09 -46.37 -42.57
N PRO A 154 27.21 -47.03 -42.93
CA PRO A 154 27.26 -47.91 -44.08
C PRO A 154 27.16 -49.37 -43.62
N LEU A 155 26.03 -50.01 -43.90
CA LEU A 155 25.92 -51.47 -43.89
C LEU A 155 25.99 -51.97 -45.33
N SER A 156 26.97 -52.82 -45.67
CA SER A 156 26.75 -54.22 -46.10
C SER A 156 27.97 -54.81 -46.84
N VAL A 157 28.39 -55.98 -46.33
CA VAL A 157 29.27 -57.06 -46.84
C VAL A 157 30.78 -56.83 -46.87
#